data_AF-A0A7W1UN99-F1
#
_entry.id   AF-A0A7W1UN99-F1
#
_cell.length_a   1.000
_cell.length_b   1.000
_cell.length_c   1.000
_cell.angle_alpha   90.00
_cell.angle_beta   90.00
_cell.angle_gamma   90.00
#
_symmetry.space_group_name_H-M   'P 1'
#
loop_
_entity.id
_entity.type
_entity.pdbx_description
1 polymer ?
#
loop_
_entity_poly.entity_id
_entity_poly.type
_entity_poly.pdbx_seq_one_letter_code
_entity_poly.pdbx_strand_id
1 'polypeptide(L)' 'MNAEIIEKMKTMKFYGMLRAFRSNLESGTMNTLTTDEMVAHLIEEEWDDRYNRKIARILLNAKFRYKASIECIFRPS' A
#
# COMPACT_ATOMS: atom_id res chain seq x y z
N MET A 1 9.55 21.28 9.79
CA MET A 1 8.49 21.17 8.76
C MET A 1 8.36 19.75 8.19
N ASN A 2 9.15 19.31 7.19
CA ASN A 2 8.91 18.01 6.53
C ASN A 2 9.19 16.79 7.43
N ALA A 3 10.22 16.86 8.28
CA ALA A 3 10.52 15.80 9.23
C ALA A 3 9.42 15.62 10.29
N GLU A 4 8.81 16.70 10.77
CA GLU A 4 7.70 16.65 11.74
C GLU A 4 6.43 16.05 11.12
N ILE A 5 6.14 16.35 9.86
CA ILE A 5 5.00 15.78 9.13
C ILE A 5 5.20 14.27 8.96
N ILE A 6 6.41 13.83 8.61
CA ILE A 6 6.75 12.41 8.48
C ILE A 6 6.59 11.69 9.83
N GLU A 7 7.12 12.25 10.91
CA GLU A 7 6.98 11.65 12.25
C GLU A 7 5.51 11.63 12.70
N LYS A 8 4.74 12.68 12.40
CA LYS A 8 3.30 12.71 12.69
C LYS A 8 2.54 11.64 11.89
N MET A 9 2.84 11.45 10.61
CA MET A 9 2.27 10.38 9.78
C MET A 9 2.62 9.00 10.33
N LYS A 10 3.85 8.78 10.83
CA LYS A 10 4.23 7.52 11.50
C LYS A 10 3.41 7.29 12.77
N THR A 11 3.31 8.29 13.64
CA THR A 11 2.55 8.16 14.90
C THR A 11 1.06 7.87 14.64
N MET A 12 0.49 8.48 13.59
CA MET A 12 -0.89 8.26 13.16
C MET A 12 -1.11 6.98 12.33
N LYS A 13 -0.02 6.26 12.00
CA LYS A 13 -0.02 5.02 11.20
C LYS A 13 -0.50 5.22 9.74
N PHE A 14 -0.26 6.40 9.16
CA PHE A 14 -0.52 6.71 7.76
C PHE A 14 0.64 6.29 6.87
N TYR A 15 0.84 4.99 6.75
CA TYR A 15 2.00 4.43 6.07
C TYR A 15 1.91 4.54 4.54
N GLY A 16 0.71 4.47 3.97
CA GLY A 16 0.50 4.67 2.53
C GLY A 16 0.77 6.13 2.16
N MET A 17 0.20 7.07 2.92
CA MET A 17 0.50 8.51 2.73
C MET A 17 1.99 8.78 2.87
N LEU A 18 2.67 8.20 3.87
CA LEU A 18 4.08 8.42 4.10
C LEU A 18 4.95 7.91 2.94
N ARG A 19 4.59 6.76 2.35
CA ARG A 19 5.29 6.21 1.18
C ARG A 19 5.12 7.12 -0.03
N ALA A 20 3.89 7.52 -0.33
CA ALA A 20 3.57 8.42 -1.43
C ALA A 20 4.23 9.80 -1.25
N PHE A 21 4.20 10.35 -0.03
CA PHE A 21 4.86 11.62 0.31
C PHE A 21 6.37 11.56 0.10
N ARG A 22 7.03 10.46 0.51
CA ARG A 22 8.46 10.24 0.27
C ARG A 22 8.78 10.09 -1.21
N SER A 23 7.99 9.30 -1.93
CA SER A 23 8.16 9.12 -3.38
C SER A 23 8.04 10.46 -4.12
N ASN A 24 7.06 11.28 -3.78
CA ASN A 24 6.88 12.60 -4.39
C ASN A 24 8.02 13.59 -4.03
N LEU A 25 8.62 13.45 -2.85
CA LEU A 25 9.80 14.23 -2.46
C LEU A 25 11.04 13.81 -3.26
N GLU A 26 11.25 12.51 -3.47
CA GLU A 26 12.39 11.97 -4.22
C GLU A 26 12.25 12.20 -5.73
N SER A 27 11.03 12.08 -6.27
CA SER A 27 10.76 12.24 -7.70
C SER A 27 10.63 13.70 -8.15
N GLY A 28 10.56 14.67 -7.23
CA GLY A 28 10.37 16.10 -7.57
C GLY A 28 9.00 16.42 -8.18
N THR A 29 8.08 15.45 -8.21
CA THR A 29 6.72 15.54 -8.77
C THR A 29 5.78 16.39 -7.92
N MET A 30 6.20 16.81 -6.71
CA MET A 30 5.46 17.80 -5.92
C MET A 30 5.21 19.12 -6.66
N ASN A 31 6.05 19.49 -7.64
CA ASN A 31 5.90 20.74 -8.38
C ASN A 31 4.92 20.66 -9.54
N THR A 32 4.48 19.46 -9.94
CA THR A 32 3.61 19.26 -11.10
C THR A 32 2.14 19.07 -10.73
N LEU A 33 1.85 18.73 -9.48
CA LEU A 33 0.50 18.49 -8.99
C LEU A 33 -0.05 19.73 -8.29
N THR A 34 -1.31 20.05 -8.57
CA THR A 34 -2.03 21.07 -7.82
C THR A 34 -2.24 20.60 -6.38
N THR A 35 -2.36 21.52 -5.42
CA THR A 35 -2.46 21.17 -3.99
C THR A 35 -3.60 20.20 -3.69
N ASP A 36 -4.72 20.33 -4.40
CA ASP A 36 -5.89 19.44 -4.28
C ASP A 36 -5.60 18.02 -4.80
N GLU A 37 -5.00 17.93 -5.98
CA GLU A 37 -4.62 16.65 -6.60
C GLU A 37 -3.57 15.91 -5.76
N MET A 38 -2.65 16.65 -5.14
CA MET A 38 -1.66 16.05 -4.23
C MET A 38 -2.34 15.44 -3.00
N VAL A 39 -3.33 16.14 -2.41
CA VAL A 39 -4.07 15.61 -1.26
C VAL A 39 -4.92 14.41 -1.67
N ALA A 40 -5.59 14.46 -2.82
CA ALA A 40 -6.36 13.33 -3.35
C ALA A 40 -5.47 12.09 -3.53
N HIS A 41 -4.32 12.25 -4.18
CA HIS A 41 -3.37 11.16 -4.41
C HIS A 41 -2.82 10.55 -3.11
N LEU A 42 -2.50 11.39 -2.11
CA LEU A 42 -2.04 10.90 -0.80
C LEU A 42 -3.12 10.09 -0.09
N ILE A 43 -4.39 10.52 -0.17
CA ILE A 43 -5.52 9.82 0.45
C ILE A 43 -5.78 8.48 -0.25
N GLU A 44 -5.73 8.45 -1.59
CA GLU A 44 -5.89 7.22 -2.37
C GLU A 44 -4.82 6.17 -2.02
N GLU A 45 -3.55 6.57 -1.95
CA GLU A 45 -2.45 5.67 -1.59
C GLU A 45 -2.60 5.08 -0.18
N GLU A 46 -3.13 5.85 0.77
CA GLU A 46 -3.43 5.36 2.12
C GLU A 46 -4.62 4.40 2.14
N TRP A 47 -5.65 4.70 1.37
CA TRP A 47 -6.80 3.81 1.22
C TRP A 47 -6.37 2.46 0.64
N ASP A 48 -5.56 2.47 -0.41
CA ASP A 48 -5.03 1.28 -1.07
C ASP A 48 -4.13 0.46 -0.13
N ASP A 49 -3.25 1.13 0.63
CA ASP A 49 -2.40 0.43 1.62
C ASP A 49 -3.25 -0.27 2.69
N ARG A 50 -4.31 0.37 3.19
CA ARG A 50 -5.25 -0.22 4.15
C ARG A 50 -6.02 -1.39 3.56
N TYR A 51 -6.49 -1.24 2.32
CA TYR A 51 -7.22 -2.27 1.61
C TYR A 51 -6.33 -3.50 1.36
N ASN A 52 -5.10 -3.28 0.89
CA ASN A 52 -4.10 -4.33 0.69
C ASN A 52 -3.76 -5.07 2.00
N ARG A 53 -3.58 -4.35 3.11
CA ARG A 53 -3.38 -4.99 4.44
C ARG A 53 -4.60 -5.79 4.89
N LYS A 54 -5.81 -5.36 4.54
CA LYS A 54 -7.03 -6.11 4.84
C LYS A 54 -7.07 -7.40 4.01
N ILE A 55 -6.83 -7.31 2.70
CA ILE A 55 -6.77 -8.47 1.81
C ILE A 55 -5.68 -9.44 2.28
N ALA A 56 -4.47 -8.98 2.54
CA ALA A 56 -3.37 -9.83 2.98
C ALA A 56 -3.69 -10.58 4.27
N ARG A 57 -4.36 -9.93 5.23
CA ARG A 57 -4.84 -10.59 6.45
C ARG A 57 -5.93 -11.63 6.17
N ILE A 58 -6.88 -11.32 5.28
CA ILE A 58 -7.92 -12.28 4.88
C ILE A 58 -7.28 -13.48 4.18
N LEU A 59 -6.34 -13.25 3.26
CA LEU A 59 -5.64 -14.30 2.52
C LEU A 59 -4.83 -15.20 3.47
N LEU A 60 -4.11 -14.61 4.43
CA LEU A 60 -3.37 -15.35 5.45
C LEU A 60 -4.31 -16.18 6.34
N ASN A 61 -5.41 -15.58 6.78
CA ASN A 61 -6.40 -16.24 7.65
C ASN A 61 -7.24 -17.28 6.92
N ALA A 62 -7.47 -17.10 5.62
CA ALA A 62 -8.17 -18.05 4.78
C ALA A 62 -7.46 -19.40 4.73
N LYS A 63 -6.18 -19.48 5.17
CA LYS A 63 -5.38 -20.70 5.32
C LYS A 63 -5.80 -21.71 4.27
N PHE A 64 -5.59 -21.38 2.99
CA PHE A 64 -5.96 -22.26 1.88
C PHE A 64 -5.51 -23.67 2.24
N ARG A 65 -6.48 -24.53 2.58
CA ARG A 65 -6.25 -25.83 3.24
C ARG A 65 -5.45 -26.77 2.35
N TYR A 66 -5.34 -26.41 1.08
CA TYR A 66 -4.46 -27.00 0.10
C TYR A 66 -3.49 -25.93 -0.38
N LYS A 67 -2.21 -26.11 -0.07
CA LYS A 67 -1.18 -25.77 -1.05
C LYS A 67 -1.55 -26.61 -2.27
N ALA A 68 -2.17 -26.01 -3.29
CA ALA A 68 -2.37 -26.70 -4.55
C ALA A 68 -0.97 -26.94 -5.13
N SER A 69 -0.38 -28.09 -4.80
CA SER A 69 0.79 -28.60 -5.47
C SER A 69 0.39 -28.79 -6.93
N ILE A 70 1.15 -28.18 -7.84
CA ILE A 70 1.00 -28.30 -9.29
C ILE A 70 1.11 -29.76 -9.78
N GLU A 71 1.50 -30.66 -8.89
CA GLU A 71 1.65 -32.10 -9.05
C GLU A 71 0.31 -32.84 -9.23
N CYS A 72 -0.83 -32.26 -8.84
CA CYS A 72 -2.14 -32.91 -9.00
C CYS A 72 -2.77 -32.74 -10.41
N ILE A 73 -2.11 -32.04 -11.34
CA ILE A 73 -2.67 -31.74 -12.66
C ILE A 73 -2.34 -32.82 -13.71
N PHE A 74 -1.41 -33.75 -13.46
CA PHE A 74 -1.02 -34.74 -14.46
C PHE A 74 -1.21 -36.19 -13.98
N ARG A 75 -2.39 -36.75 -14.24
CA ARG A 75 -2.57 -38.20 -14.37
C ARG A 75 -2.95 -38.50 -15.82
N PRO A 76 -1.99 -38.93 -16.67
CA PRO A 76 -2.34 -39.48 -17.97
C PRO A 76 -2.93 -40.88 -17.73
N SER A 77 -4.10 -41.12 -18.31
CA SER A 77 -4.69 -42.45 -18.53
C SER A 77 -4.11 -43.06 -19.79
#